data_AF-A0A2R6E550-F1
#
_entry.id   AF-A0A2R6E550-F1
#
_cell.length_a   1.000
_cell.length_b   1.000
_cell.length_c   1.000
_cell.angle_alpha   90.00
_cell.angle_beta   90.00
_cell.angle_gamma   90.00
#
_symmetry.space_group_name_H-M   'P 1'
#
loop_
_entity.id
_entity.type
_entity.pdbx_description
1 polymer ?
#
loop_
_entity_poly.entity_id
_entity_poly.type
_entity_poly.pdbx_seq_one_letter_code
_entity_poly.pdbx_strand_id
1 'polypeptide(L)' 'IREYLEEHYEEGMDLDAGVGLALEALASVNNDKLSPEGIGVATISVEDEQFRKLSDEETEEHLAELDLLGSEDDEEETEE' A
#
# COMPACT_ATOMS: atom_id res chain seq x y z
N ILE A 1 -5.20 9.38 5.81
CA ILE A 1 -4.79 9.22 4.40
C ILE A 1 -4.35 10.54 3.74
N ARG A 2 -5.24 11.48 3.36
CA ARG A 2 -4.82 12.67 2.57
C ARG A 2 -3.70 13.50 3.23
N GLU A 3 -3.83 13.82 4.51
CA GLU A 3 -2.83 14.60 5.25
C GLU A 3 -1.46 13.90 5.27
N TYR A 4 -1.46 12.57 5.49
CA TYR A 4 -0.26 11.74 5.43
C TYR A 4 0.42 11.80 4.06
N LEU A 5 -0.36 11.68 2.98
CA LEU A 5 0.17 11.81 1.62
C LEU A 5 0.77 13.20 1.38
N GLU A 6 0.12 14.28 1.81
CA GLU A 6 0.63 15.65 1.62
C GLU A 6 1.90 15.92 2.46
N GLU A 7 2.04 15.29 3.63
CA GLU A 7 3.21 15.44 4.50
C GLU A 7 4.42 14.63 4.03
N HIS A 8 4.20 13.41 3.55
CA HIS A 8 5.25 12.46 3.21
C HIS A 8 5.60 12.41 1.71
N TYR A 9 4.82 13.05 0.84
CA TYR A 9 5.12 13.11 -0.59
C TYR A 9 6.34 13.98 -0.88
N GLU A 10 7.27 13.44 -1.69
CA GLU A 10 8.43 14.16 -2.20
C GLU A 10 8.42 14.20 -3.74
N GLU A 11 8.75 15.38 -4.30
CA GLU A 11 8.83 15.55 -5.75
C GLU A 11 9.99 14.71 -6.30
N GLY A 12 9.69 13.84 -7.27
CA GLY A 12 10.67 12.96 -7.88
C GLY A 12 10.80 11.58 -7.23
N MET A 13 9.88 11.18 -6.35
CA MET A 13 9.76 9.78 -5.92
C MET A 13 9.61 8.83 -7.10
N ASP A 14 10.33 7.72 -7.03
CA ASP A 14 10.17 6.59 -7.94
C ASP A 14 8.86 5.84 -7.67
N LEU A 15 8.46 4.99 -8.62
CA LEU A 15 7.21 4.24 -8.55
C LEU A 15 7.08 3.43 -7.26
N ASP A 16 8.17 2.76 -6.85
CA ASP A 16 8.24 1.92 -5.66
C ASP A 16 8.01 2.73 -4.37
N ALA A 17 8.72 3.86 -4.24
CA ALA A 17 8.51 4.78 -3.12
C ALA A 17 7.07 5.32 -3.06
N GLY A 18 6.46 5.59 -4.21
CA GLY A 18 5.06 5.99 -4.30
C GLY A 18 4.08 4.88 -3.88
N VAL A 19 4.37 3.61 -4.22
CA VAL A 19 3.59 2.45 -3.75
C VAL A 19 3.69 2.33 -2.24
N GLY A 20 4.89 2.42 -1.67
CA GLY A 20 5.09 2.37 -0.22
C GLY A 20 4.34 3.47 0.52
N LEU A 21 4.46 4.72 0.05
CA LEU A 21 3.72 5.85 0.60
C LEU A 21 2.20 5.64 0.58
N ALA A 22 1.68 5.06 -0.51
CA ALA A 22 0.25 4.77 -0.60
C ALA A 22 -0.19 3.67 0.39
N LEU A 23 0.63 2.63 0.58
CA LEU A 23 0.39 1.56 1.55
C LEU A 23 0.44 2.09 2.99
N GLU A 24 1.45 2.88 3.35
CA GLU A 24 1.57 3.50 4.68
C GLU A 24 0.39 4.43 4.98
N ALA A 25 -0.01 5.25 3.99
CA ALA A 25 -1.16 6.13 4.15
C ALA A 25 -2.47 5.39 4.39
N LEU A 26 -2.61 4.18 3.82
CA LEU A 26 -3.76 3.31 4.01
C LEU A 26 -3.70 2.60 5.37
N ALA A 27 -2.54 2.07 5.75
CA ALA A 27 -2.31 1.43 7.04
C ALA A 27 -2.55 2.40 8.21
N SER A 28 -2.19 3.68 8.05
CA SER A 28 -2.42 4.73 9.05
C SER A 28 -3.88 4.87 9.49
N VAL A 29 -4.85 4.45 8.67
CA VAL A 29 -6.29 4.43 9.05
C VAL A 29 -6.82 3.03 9.36
N ASN A 30 -5.98 2.00 9.20
CA ASN A 30 -6.28 0.59 9.43
C ASN A 30 -5.33 0.00 10.48
N ASN A 31 -5.18 0.70 11.61
CA ASN A 31 -4.39 0.24 12.77
C ASN A 31 -2.94 -0.18 12.43
N ASP A 32 -2.31 0.49 11.47
CA ASP A 32 -0.94 0.25 10.99
C ASP A 32 -0.71 -1.16 10.40
N LYS A 33 -1.78 -1.90 10.08
CA LYS A 33 -1.71 -3.26 9.51
C LYS A 33 -2.62 -3.40 8.29
N LEU A 34 -2.20 -4.22 7.32
CA LEU A 34 -2.93 -4.47 6.08
C LEU A 34 -2.84 -5.94 5.68
N SER A 35 -3.92 -6.45 5.06
CA SER A 35 -3.98 -7.77 4.44
C SER A 35 -3.80 -7.65 2.92
N PRO A 36 -2.89 -8.41 2.28
CA PRO A 36 -2.67 -8.37 0.83
C PRO A 36 -3.90 -8.83 0.04
N GLU A 37 -4.76 -9.65 0.62
CA GLU A 37 -6.02 -10.09 0.01
C GLU A 37 -7.13 -9.04 0.14
N GLY A 38 -7.08 -8.24 1.20
CA GLY A 38 -8.03 -7.16 1.49
C GLY A 38 -7.80 -5.87 0.71
N ILE A 39 -6.63 -5.72 0.07
CA ILE A 39 -6.27 -4.50 -0.67
C ILE A 39 -5.90 -4.80 -2.13
N GLY A 40 -6.28 -3.89 -3.03
CA GLY A 40 -5.90 -3.96 -4.44
C GLY A 40 -4.88 -2.89 -4.79
N VAL A 41 -3.65 -3.28 -5.12
CA VAL A 41 -2.60 -2.37 -5.57
C VAL A 41 -2.44 -2.44 -7.08
N ALA A 42 -2.38 -1.28 -7.73
CA ALA A 42 -2.10 -1.20 -9.16
C ALA A 42 -1.28 0.06 -9.49
N THR A 43 -0.38 -0.07 -10.45
CA THR A 43 0.52 0.98 -10.90
C THR A 43 0.33 1.29 -12.37
N ILE A 44 0.69 2.52 -12.76
CA ILE A 44 0.82 2.94 -14.15
C ILE A 44 2.21 3.57 -14.27
N SER A 45 3.16 2.83 -14.86
CA SER A 45 4.52 3.34 -15.05
C SER A 45 4.53 4.39 -16.16
N VAL A 46 5.42 5.39 -16.05
CA VAL A 46 5.66 6.37 -17.13
C VAL A 46 6.52 5.79 -18.26
N GLU A 47 7.21 4.68 -18.00
CA GLU A 47 8.08 4.01 -18.96
C GLU A 47 7.28 3.17 -19.97
N ASP A 48 6.27 2.44 -19.50
CA ASP A 48 5.44 1.58 -20.33
C ASP A 48 4.04 2.19 -20.59
N GLU A 49 3.63 3.18 -19.80
CA GLU A 49 2.29 3.80 -19.85
C GLU A 49 1.16 2.77 -19.71
N GLN A 50 1.45 1.63 -19.08
CA GLN A 50 0.53 0.51 -18.94
C GLN A 50 0.05 0.36 -17.49
N PHE A 51 -1.23 0.06 -17.36
CA PHE A 51 -1.81 -0.38 -16.09
C PHE A 51 -1.34 -1.80 -15.77
N ARG A 52 -0.73 -1.98 -14.61
CA ARG A 52 -0.38 -3.27 -14.03
C ARG A 52 -0.99 -3.38 -12.64
N LYS A 53 -1.72 -4.46 -12.40
CA LYS A 53 -2.13 -4.82 -11.04
C LYS A 53 -1.02 -5.65 -10.40
N LEU A 54 -0.67 -5.36 -9.15
CA LEU A 54 0.23 -6.20 -8.37
C LEU A 54 -0.53 -7.44 -7.90
N SER A 55 0.17 -8.57 -7.85
CA SER A 55 -0.37 -9.78 -7.24
C SER A 55 -0.42 -9.62 -5.72
N ASP A 56 -1.24 -10.46 -5.08
CA ASP A 56 -1.27 -10.65 -3.63
C ASP A 56 0.14 -10.97 -3.09
N GLU A 57 0.88 -11.86 -3.75
CA GLU A 57 2.29 -12.18 -3.42
C GLU A 57 3.20 -10.94 -3.43
N GLU A 58 3.15 -10.11 -4.49
CA GLU A 58 4.00 -8.91 -4.57
C GLU A 58 3.56 -7.85 -3.55
N THR A 59 2.26 -7.77 -3.26
CA THR A 59 1.72 -6.87 -2.24
C THR A 59 2.18 -7.31 -0.84
N GLU A 60 2.19 -8.62 -0.55
CA GLU A 60 2.71 -9.17 0.69
C GLU A 60 4.18 -8.80 0.89
N GLU A 61 5.02 -8.93 -0.13
CA GLU A 61 6.43 -8.54 -0.06
C GLU A 61 6.58 -7.06 0.31
N HIS A 62 5.86 -6.16 -0.38
CA HIS A 62 5.88 -4.73 -0.04
C HIS A 62 5.39 -4.44 1.38
N LEU A 63 4.32 -5.11 1.82
CA LEU A 63 3.78 -4.93 3.18
C LEU A 63 4.77 -5.44 4.24
N ALA A 64 5.46 -6.55 3.98
CA ALA A 64 6.48 -7.09 4.87
C ALA A 64 7.71 -6.18 4.97
N GLU A 65 8.15 -5.60 3.84
CA GLU A 65 9.26 -4.64 3.81
C GLU A 65 8.97 -3.37 4.63
N LEU A 66 7.70 -2.95 4.65
CA LEU A 66 7.24 -1.75 5.38
C LEU A 66 6.79 -2.04 6.83
N ASP A 67 6.90 -3.29 7.30
CA ASP A 67 6.36 -3.76 8.60
C ASP A 67 4.83 -3.55 8.76
N LEU A 68 4.11 -3.43 7.64
CA LEU A 68 2.67 -3.21 7.58
C LEU A 68 1.87 -4.50 7.44
N LEU A 69 2.52 -5.65 7.23
CA LEU A 69 1.83 -6.92 7.05
C LEU A 69 1.05 -7.29 8.33
N GLY A 70 -0.27 -7.37 8.20
CA GLY A 70 -1.18 -7.89 9.23
C GLY A 70 -1.08 -9.41 9.34
N SER A 71 -1.45 -9.95 10.50
CA SER A 71 -1.66 -11.40 10.65
C SER A 71 -3.06 -11.76 10.16
N GLU A 72 -3.31 -13.02 9.83
CA GLU A 72 -4.65 -13.55 9.45
C GLU A 72 -5.75 -13.25 10.49
N ASP A 73 -5.39 -12.83 11.70
CA ASP A 73 -6.30 -12.47 12.81
C ASP A 73 -6.74 -10.98 12.78
N ASP A 74 -6.05 -10.11 12.01
CA ASP A 74 -6.32 -8.67 11.95
C ASP A 74 -7.51 -8.31 11.03
N GLU A 75 -8.10 -9.29 10.34
CA GLU A 75 -9.19 -9.11 9.36
C GLU A 75 -10.59 -8.94 9.99
N GLU A 76 -10.71 -9.00 11.33
CA GLU A 76 -12.01 -9.02 12.02
C GLU A 76 -12.61 -7.62 12.36
N GLU A 77 -11.98 -6.48 12.00
CA GLU A 77 -12.46 -5.14 12.43
C GLU A 77 -13.06 -4.23 11.34
N THR A 78 -13.54 -4.77 10.21
CA THR A 78 -14.31 -3.97 9.22
C THR A 78 -15.71 -4.51 8.96
N GLU A 79 -16.60 -4.42 9.96
CA GLU A 79 -18.05 -4.44 9.78
C GLU A 79 -18.68 -3.20 10.46
N GLU A 80 -19.03 -2.17 9.69
CA GLU A 80 -20.09 -1.20 10.04
C GLU A 80 -21.04 -0.97 8.86
#